data_AF-A0A5C8BAQ2-F1
#
_entry.id   AF-A0A5C8BAQ2-F1
#
_cell.length_a   1.000
_cell.length_b   1.000
_cell.length_c   1.000
_cell.angle_alpha   90.00
_cell.angle_beta   90.00
_cell.angle_gamma   90.00
#
_symmetry.space_group_name_H-M   'P 1'
#
loop_
_entity.id
_entity.type
_entity.pdbx_description
1 polymer ?
#
loop_
_entity_poly.entity_id
_entity_poly.type
_entity_poly.pdbx_seq_one_letter_code
_entity_poly.pdbx_strand_id
1 'polypeptide(L)'
;MFNGDFEHGGRFYGGWWIGLPSEFRKYIEIGRKHTVEVDFSAHHIRILYAKAGKRPPLDPYQIEDCPYSRDVLKQVFLILINASGRESTIKACSQKGIKDAETILEFLVKHHQPISDYFHSGMGLVLQREDSELAEEVMLRMGDRGAVVLPVHDSFIVRASFEDELYEVMEEVFSKRYGIPPAMKAKRTVLDSKKVQVGEDDLTVSKPVNPDLSELIKDLEKYSISRKIFGEKCI
;
A
#
# COMPACT_ATOMS: atom_id res chain seq x y z
N MET A 1 8.76 14.06 10.59
CA MET A 1 8.90 15.47 10.97
C MET A 1 7.76 15.76 11.93
N PHE A 2 8.08 16.19 13.14
CA PHE A 2 7.10 16.60 14.14
C PHE A 2 6.87 18.11 13.97
N ASN A 3 5.62 18.54 13.94
CA ASN A 3 5.30 19.96 13.82
C ASN A 3 5.41 20.62 15.20
N GLY A 4 6.65 20.97 15.59
CA GLY A 4 6.93 21.84 16.73
C GLY A 4 6.66 21.27 18.13
N ASP A 5 6.21 20.02 18.22
CA ASP A 5 5.82 19.35 19.46
C ASP A 5 5.94 17.82 19.24
N PHE A 6 6.51 17.09 20.21
CA PHE A 6 6.61 15.61 20.19
C PHE A 6 5.23 14.93 20.17
N GLU A 7 4.16 15.67 20.47
CA GLU A 7 2.78 15.18 20.45
C GLU A 7 2.17 15.17 19.04
N HIS A 8 2.78 15.87 18.06
CA HIS A 8 2.16 16.15 16.75
C HIS A 8 3.07 15.78 15.57
N GLY A 9 2.72 14.70 14.87
CA GLY A 9 3.45 14.17 13.70
C GLY A 9 3.95 12.73 13.93
N GLY A 10 4.95 12.30 13.15
CA GLY A 10 5.63 11.02 13.40
C GLY A 10 5.97 10.17 12.19
N ARG A 11 5.43 10.48 10.99
CA ARG A 11 5.63 9.62 9.82
C ARG A 11 7.12 9.39 9.57
N PHE A 12 7.49 8.18 9.18
CA PHE A 12 8.85 7.89 8.73
C PHE A 12 9.14 8.71 7.47
N TYR A 13 10.21 9.51 7.50
CA TYR A 13 10.69 10.30 6.37
C TYR A 13 12.18 10.01 6.14
N GLY A 14 12.68 10.31 4.94
CA GLY A 14 14.10 10.20 4.60
C GLY A 14 14.45 9.02 3.69
N GLY A 15 13.54 8.05 3.53
CA GLY A 15 13.65 7.05 2.47
C GLY A 15 13.40 7.66 1.11
N TRP A 16 14.33 7.52 0.17
CA TRP A 16 14.18 8.01 -1.21
C TRP A 16 12.93 7.43 -1.91
N TRP A 17 12.52 6.22 -1.50
CA TRP A 17 11.32 5.54 -2.00
C TRP A 17 10.00 6.20 -1.59
N ILE A 18 9.98 7.00 -0.52
CA ILE A 18 8.78 7.71 -0.05
C ILE A 18 8.36 8.78 -1.06
N GLY A 19 9.36 9.47 -1.64
CA GLY A 19 9.14 10.49 -2.67
C GLY A 19 8.86 9.92 -4.07
N LEU A 20 9.02 8.60 -4.27
CA LEU A 20 8.67 7.99 -5.55
C LEU A 20 7.16 8.00 -5.76
N PRO A 21 6.68 8.39 -6.96
CA PRO A 21 5.31 8.14 -7.38
C PRO A 21 4.96 6.65 -7.28
N SER A 22 3.72 6.33 -6.92
CA SER A 22 3.27 4.95 -6.69
C SER A 22 3.51 4.02 -7.88
N GLU A 23 3.44 4.55 -9.10
CA GLU A 23 3.71 3.81 -10.34
C GLU A 23 5.16 3.35 -10.49
N PHE A 24 6.12 3.97 -9.80
CA PHE A 24 7.53 3.58 -9.84
C PHE A 24 7.95 2.70 -8.67
N ARG A 25 7.21 2.74 -7.55
CA ARG A 25 7.50 1.90 -6.36
C ARG A 25 7.47 0.41 -6.70
N LYS A 26 6.67 0.03 -7.69
CA LYS A 26 6.59 -1.34 -8.20
C LYS A 26 7.88 -1.88 -8.86
N TYR A 27 8.92 -1.05 -9.01
CA TYR A 27 10.23 -1.46 -9.51
C TYR A 27 11.29 -1.52 -8.41
N ILE A 28 10.92 -1.27 -7.15
CA ILE A 28 11.85 -1.39 -6.02
C ILE A 28 12.18 -2.87 -5.81
N GLU A 29 13.47 -3.17 -5.71
CA GLU A 29 13.98 -4.48 -5.37
C GLU A 29 14.69 -4.44 -4.02
N ILE A 30 14.53 -5.51 -3.24
CA ILE A 30 15.24 -5.69 -1.97
C ILE A 30 16.12 -6.92 -2.12
N GLY A 31 17.43 -6.74 -2.16
CA GLY A 31 18.39 -7.82 -2.37
C GLY A 31 18.24 -8.51 -3.73
N ARG A 32 17.97 -7.74 -4.80
CA ARG A 32 17.72 -8.23 -6.18
C ARG A 32 16.52 -9.16 -6.29
N LYS A 33 15.56 -9.03 -5.39
CA LYS A 33 14.31 -9.81 -5.37
C LYS A 33 13.14 -8.85 -5.48
N HIS A 34 12.08 -9.34 -6.12
CA HIS A 34 10.82 -8.61 -6.25
C HIS A 34 10.18 -8.33 -4.89
N THR A 35 9.44 -7.25 -4.88
CA THR A 35 8.74 -6.75 -3.71
C THR A 35 7.24 -6.81 -3.90
N VAL A 36 6.53 -6.60 -2.80
CA VAL A 36 5.09 -6.35 -2.73
C VAL A 36 4.88 -5.16 -1.81
N GLU A 37 3.95 -4.28 -2.16
CA GLU A 37 3.48 -3.21 -1.28
C GLU A 37 2.14 -3.63 -0.68
N VAL A 38 2.03 -3.72 0.64
CA VAL A 38 0.77 -3.99 1.35
C VAL A 38 0.32 -2.71 2.06
N ASP A 39 -0.93 -2.31 1.81
CA ASP A 39 -1.52 -1.04 2.23
C ASP A 39 -2.74 -1.28 3.14
N PHE A 40 -2.89 -0.46 4.18
CA PHE A 40 -4.14 -0.43 4.93
C PHE A 40 -5.27 0.24 4.14
N SER A 41 -6.30 -0.52 3.80
CA SER A 41 -7.44 0.00 3.05
C SER A 41 -8.36 0.85 3.94
N ALA A 42 -8.53 2.12 3.57
CA ALA A 42 -9.36 3.08 4.29
C ALA A 42 -8.96 3.24 5.77
N HIS A 43 -7.64 3.25 6.03
CA HIS A 43 -7.04 3.21 7.37
C HIS A 43 -7.66 4.17 8.39
N HIS A 44 -7.63 5.48 8.11
CA HIS A 44 -8.08 6.53 9.04
C HIS A 44 -9.54 6.39 9.46
N ILE A 45 -10.44 6.19 8.50
CA ILE A 45 -11.87 6.06 8.81
C ILE A 45 -12.14 4.78 9.59
N ARG A 46 -11.45 3.66 9.31
CA ARG A 46 -11.58 2.43 10.10
C ARG A 46 -11.11 2.61 11.54
N ILE A 47 -10.03 3.35 11.76
CA ILE A 47 -9.58 3.71 13.11
C ILE A 47 -10.67 4.52 13.84
N LEU A 48 -11.29 5.50 13.18
CA LEU A 48 -12.39 6.27 13.78
C LEU A 48 -13.59 5.39 14.16
N TYR A 49 -13.97 4.44 13.30
CA TYR A 49 -15.01 3.45 13.63
C TYR A 49 -14.62 2.60 14.84
N ALA A 50 -13.38 2.11 14.89
CA ALA A 50 -12.88 1.33 16.01
C ALA A 50 -12.93 2.11 17.33
N LYS A 51 -12.48 3.37 17.31
CA LYS A 51 -12.53 4.26 18.48
C LYS A 51 -13.96 4.57 18.93
N ALA A 52 -14.93 4.60 18.01
CA ALA A 52 -16.35 4.70 18.33
C ALA A 52 -16.99 3.38 18.84
N GLY A 53 -16.22 2.28 18.91
CA GLY A 53 -16.75 0.95 19.22
C GLY A 53 -17.74 0.44 18.15
N LYS A 54 -17.61 0.91 16.91
CA LYS A 54 -18.48 0.57 15.78
C LYS A 54 -17.73 -0.27 14.76
N ARG A 55 -18.47 -1.08 14.00
CA ARG A 55 -17.91 -1.80 12.85
C ARG A 55 -17.95 -0.91 11.61
N PRO A 56 -16.84 -0.73 10.88
CA PRO A 56 -16.85 0.01 9.63
C PRO A 56 -17.62 -0.77 8.54
N PRO A 57 -18.22 -0.08 7.56
CA PRO A 57 -18.71 -0.72 6.34
C PRO A 57 -17.58 -1.41 5.55
N LEU A 58 -17.95 -2.26 4.59
CA LEU A 58 -16.98 -3.01 3.79
C LEU A 58 -16.02 -2.09 3.03
N ASP A 59 -16.56 -1.11 2.30
CA ASP A 59 -15.79 0.03 1.79
C ASP A 59 -16.42 1.34 2.29
N PRO A 60 -15.75 2.05 3.21
CA PRO A 60 -16.28 3.30 3.76
C PRO A 60 -16.49 4.41 2.74
N TYR A 61 -15.88 4.33 1.57
CA TYR A 61 -16.03 5.34 0.53
C TYR A 61 -16.96 4.89 -0.61
N GLN A 62 -17.68 3.78 -0.44
CA GLN A 62 -18.70 3.31 -1.36
C GLN A 62 -20.09 3.54 -0.75
N ILE A 63 -20.69 4.68 -1.08
CA ILE A 63 -22.00 5.11 -0.58
C ILE A 63 -23.05 4.84 -1.64
N GLU A 64 -24.13 4.15 -1.26
CA GLU A 64 -25.27 3.87 -2.14
C GLU A 64 -25.94 5.17 -2.64
N ASP A 65 -26.41 5.16 -3.88
CA ASP A 65 -27.02 6.31 -4.58
C ASP A 65 -26.15 7.58 -4.64
N CYS A 66 -24.85 7.47 -4.36
CA CYS A 66 -23.92 8.59 -4.43
C CYS A 66 -23.28 8.66 -5.83
N PRO A 67 -23.47 9.77 -6.58
CA PRO A 67 -22.92 9.90 -7.94
C PRO A 67 -21.42 10.24 -7.94
N TYR A 68 -20.82 10.46 -6.77
CA TYR A 68 -19.44 10.92 -6.64
C TYR A 68 -18.47 9.74 -6.51
N SER A 69 -17.27 9.89 -7.08
CA SER A 69 -16.27 8.84 -7.04
C SER A 69 -15.72 8.64 -5.63
N ARG A 70 -15.27 7.41 -5.37
CA ARG A 70 -14.59 7.01 -4.12
C ARG A 70 -13.46 7.95 -3.72
N ASP A 71 -12.66 8.40 -4.70
CA ASP A 71 -11.51 9.27 -4.45
C ASP A 71 -11.94 10.67 -4.02
N VAL A 72 -13.01 11.22 -4.60
CA VAL A 72 -13.60 12.50 -4.18
C VAL A 72 -14.15 12.38 -2.76
N LEU A 73 -14.92 11.32 -2.47
CA LEU A 73 -15.46 11.05 -1.14
C LEU A 73 -14.34 10.95 -0.09
N LYS A 74 -13.27 10.22 -0.40
CA LYS A 74 -12.09 10.12 0.47
C LYS A 74 -11.44 11.47 0.73
N GLN A 75 -11.25 12.29 -0.30
CA GLN A 75 -10.66 13.62 -0.14
C GLN A 75 -11.51 14.53 0.72
N VAL A 76 -12.83 14.56 0.49
CA VAL A 76 -13.75 15.39 1.29
C VAL A 76 -13.83 14.90 2.74
N PHE A 77 -13.85 13.58 2.97
CA PHE A 77 -13.83 13.03 4.32
C PHE A 77 -12.58 13.44 5.12
N LEU A 78 -11.40 13.40 4.49
CA LEU A 78 -10.16 13.84 5.13
C LEU A 78 -10.16 15.34 5.45
N ILE A 79 -10.87 16.16 4.67
CA ILE A 79 -11.07 17.58 4.99
C ILE A 79 -12.06 17.72 6.15
N LEU A 80 -13.19 17.01 6.10
CA LEU A 80 -14.27 17.02 7.09
C LEU A 80 -13.74 16.79 8.52
N ILE A 81 -12.88 15.79 8.72
CA ILE A 81 -12.35 15.47 10.06
C ILE A 81 -11.36 16.52 10.59
N ASN A 82 -10.78 17.35 9.71
CA ASN A 82 -9.73 18.32 10.06
C ASN A 82 -10.20 19.77 10.09
N ALA A 83 -11.23 20.11 9.31
CA ALA A 83 -11.76 21.45 9.20
C ALA A 83 -12.59 21.81 10.44
N SER A 84 -12.52 23.05 10.93
CA SER A 84 -13.21 23.48 12.16
C SER A 84 -14.76 23.56 12.09
N GLY A 85 -15.36 23.22 10.95
CA GLY A 85 -16.80 23.30 10.73
C GLY A 85 -17.22 23.06 9.28
N ARG A 86 -18.52 23.12 9.03
CA ARG A 86 -19.11 22.89 7.69
C ARG A 86 -18.63 23.92 6.67
N GLU A 87 -18.69 25.20 6.99
CA GLU A 87 -18.26 26.27 6.08
C GLU A 87 -16.77 26.17 5.74
N SER A 88 -15.91 25.87 6.73
CA SER A 88 -14.48 25.70 6.48
C SER A 88 -14.19 24.46 5.64
N THR A 89 -14.99 23.40 5.78
CA THR A 89 -14.93 22.21 4.91
C THR A 89 -15.27 22.57 3.46
N ILE A 90 -16.40 23.22 3.23
CA ILE A 90 -16.85 23.63 1.88
C ILE A 90 -15.81 24.54 1.23
N LYS A 91 -15.28 25.52 1.97
CA LYS A 91 -14.23 26.41 1.50
C LYS A 91 -12.96 25.65 1.11
N ALA A 92 -12.50 24.72 1.94
CA ALA A 92 -11.31 23.90 1.65
C ALA A 92 -11.53 22.97 0.45
N CYS A 93 -12.73 22.40 0.28
CA CYS A 93 -13.09 21.62 -0.89
C CYS A 93 -13.07 22.47 -2.17
N SER A 94 -13.66 23.67 -2.13
CA SER A 94 -13.67 24.62 -3.25
C SER A 94 -12.24 25.03 -3.65
N GLN A 95 -11.36 25.31 -2.69
CA GLN A 95 -9.94 25.61 -2.94
C GLN A 95 -9.18 24.46 -3.63
N LYS A 96 -9.62 23.21 -3.41
CA LYS A 96 -9.08 22.02 -4.10
C LYS A 96 -9.77 21.71 -5.43
N GLY A 97 -10.69 22.56 -5.89
CA GLY A 97 -11.43 22.36 -7.14
C GLY A 97 -12.52 21.28 -7.06
N ILE A 98 -12.93 20.88 -5.85
CA ILE A 98 -14.02 19.91 -5.66
C ILE A 98 -15.35 20.65 -5.85
N LYS A 99 -16.14 20.22 -6.83
CA LYS A 99 -17.49 20.71 -7.09
C LYS A 99 -18.50 20.03 -6.16
N ASP A 100 -19.64 20.67 -5.93
CA ASP A 100 -20.76 20.14 -5.13
C ASP A 100 -20.39 19.68 -3.71
N ALA A 101 -19.45 20.39 -3.08
CA ALA A 101 -18.94 20.04 -1.76
C ALA A 101 -20.03 19.90 -0.68
N GLU A 102 -21.10 20.69 -0.77
CA GLU A 102 -22.26 20.63 0.13
C GLU A 102 -23.00 19.29 0.02
N THR A 103 -23.35 18.89 -1.21
CA THR A 103 -24.03 17.62 -1.49
C THR A 103 -23.17 16.43 -1.07
N ILE A 104 -21.87 16.45 -1.41
CA ILE A 104 -20.93 15.40 -1.01
C ILE A 104 -20.86 15.27 0.52
N LEU A 105 -20.81 16.42 1.21
CA LEU A 105 -20.75 16.44 2.66
C LEU A 105 -22.02 15.85 3.29
N GLU A 106 -23.19 16.08 2.71
CA GLU A 106 -24.45 15.48 3.18
C GLU A 106 -24.45 13.95 3.05
N PHE A 107 -23.97 13.42 1.92
CA PHE A 107 -23.79 11.97 1.76
C PHE A 107 -22.85 11.39 2.83
N LEU A 108 -21.69 12.03 3.04
CA LEU A 108 -20.70 11.58 4.03
C LEU A 108 -21.23 11.64 5.46
N VAL A 109 -21.85 12.75 5.86
CA VAL A 109 -22.40 12.93 7.22
C VAL A 109 -23.51 11.93 7.48
N LYS A 110 -24.39 11.70 6.50
CA LYS A 110 -25.47 10.73 6.61
C LYS A 110 -24.93 9.29 6.72
N HIS A 111 -24.02 8.91 5.83
CA HIS A 111 -23.50 7.54 5.77
C HIS A 111 -22.60 7.20 6.98
N HIS A 112 -21.82 8.17 7.44
CA HIS A 112 -20.89 8.01 8.57
C HIS A 112 -21.41 8.60 9.87
N GLN A 113 -22.74 8.69 10.05
CA GLN A 113 -23.35 9.12 11.31
C GLN A 113 -22.79 8.40 12.55
N PRO A 114 -22.45 7.09 12.53
CA PRO A 114 -21.91 6.40 13.71
C PRO A 114 -20.58 6.95 14.24
N ILE A 115 -19.86 7.76 13.47
CA ILE A 115 -18.59 8.39 13.83
C ILE A 115 -18.67 9.92 13.79
N SER A 116 -19.88 10.49 13.89
CA SER A 116 -20.11 11.94 13.76
C SER A 116 -19.36 12.79 14.77
N ASP A 117 -19.04 12.23 15.94
CA ASP A 117 -18.30 12.91 17.01
C ASP A 117 -16.88 13.31 16.60
N TYR A 118 -16.34 12.67 15.55
CA TYR A 118 -15.03 13.00 14.99
C TYR A 118 -15.10 14.02 13.84
N PHE A 119 -16.27 14.40 13.38
CA PHE A 119 -16.37 15.44 12.36
C PHE A 119 -15.95 16.78 12.95
N HIS A 120 -15.14 17.52 12.18
CA HIS A 120 -14.62 18.83 12.58
C HIS A 120 -13.78 18.87 13.88
N SER A 121 -13.25 17.73 14.30
CA SER A 121 -12.53 17.57 15.56
C SER A 121 -11.03 17.88 15.48
N GLY A 122 -10.46 17.97 14.28
CA GLY A 122 -9.01 18.07 14.09
C GLY A 122 -8.28 16.73 14.24
N MET A 123 -9.00 15.60 14.25
CA MET A 123 -8.45 14.27 14.52
C MET A 123 -7.40 13.78 13.53
N GLY A 124 -7.23 14.41 12.36
CA GLY A 124 -6.24 13.97 11.39
C GLY A 124 -4.79 14.08 11.88
N LEU A 125 -4.47 14.96 12.84
CA LEU A 125 -3.14 15.00 13.46
C LEU A 125 -2.91 13.82 14.40
N VAL A 126 -3.92 13.49 15.21
CA VAL A 126 -3.89 12.32 16.11
C VAL A 126 -3.75 11.04 15.30
N LEU A 127 -4.53 10.91 14.22
CA LEU A 127 -4.45 9.77 13.31
C LEU A 127 -3.06 9.63 12.66
N GLN A 128 -2.39 10.74 12.31
CA GLN A 128 -1.03 10.69 11.76
C GLN A 128 0.01 10.18 12.77
N ARG A 129 -0.17 10.50 14.07
CA ARG A 129 0.67 9.96 15.13
C ARG A 129 0.42 8.46 15.27
N GLU A 130 -0.84 8.05 15.28
CA GLU A 130 -1.21 6.63 15.34
C GLU A 130 -0.69 5.83 14.13
N ASP A 131 -0.73 6.38 12.92
CA ASP A 131 -0.11 5.78 11.72
C ASP A 131 1.38 5.46 11.99
N SER A 132 2.07 6.36 12.68
CA SER A 132 3.51 6.30 12.89
C SER A 132 3.89 5.27 13.95
N GLU A 133 3.17 5.25 15.07
CA GLU A 133 3.35 4.25 16.13
C GLU A 133 3.01 2.84 15.61
N LEU A 134 1.97 2.73 14.79
CA LEU A 134 1.61 1.45 14.18
C LEU A 134 2.69 0.99 13.18
N ALA A 135 3.18 1.90 12.34
CA ALA A 135 4.24 1.58 11.39
C ALA A 135 5.56 1.20 12.08
N GLU A 136 5.89 1.83 13.20
CA GLU A 136 7.05 1.48 14.02
C GLU A 136 6.94 0.04 14.53
N GLU A 137 5.81 -0.33 15.13
CA GLU A 137 5.61 -1.67 15.67
C GLU A 137 5.65 -2.74 14.57
N VAL A 138 5.06 -2.47 13.39
CA VAL A 138 5.15 -3.36 12.23
C VAL A 138 6.60 -3.53 11.78
N MET A 139 7.36 -2.43 11.66
CA MET A 139 8.76 -2.47 11.23
C MET A 139 9.65 -3.25 12.21
N LEU A 140 9.49 -3.03 13.52
CA LEU A 140 10.27 -3.73 14.55
C LEU A 140 10.01 -5.23 14.51
N ARG A 141 8.72 -5.65 14.49
CA ARG A 141 8.35 -7.07 14.45
C ARG A 141 8.83 -7.77 13.19
N MET A 142 8.77 -7.09 12.04
CA MET A 142 9.31 -7.65 10.80
C MET A 142 10.84 -7.69 10.79
N GLY A 143 11.49 -6.71 11.42
CA GLY A 143 12.94 -6.68 11.62
C GLY A 143 13.44 -7.86 12.46
N ASP A 144 12.72 -8.18 13.54
CA ASP A 144 13.00 -9.36 14.39
C ASP A 144 12.89 -10.68 13.62
N ARG A 145 12.07 -10.72 12.57
CA ARG A 145 11.92 -11.85 11.63
C ARG A 145 12.94 -11.83 10.49
N GLY A 146 13.90 -10.90 10.51
CA GLY A 146 14.96 -10.77 9.49
C GLY A 146 14.48 -10.18 8.16
N ALA A 147 13.31 -9.55 8.14
CA ALA A 147 12.77 -8.91 6.95
C ALA A 147 13.21 -7.43 6.88
N VAL A 148 13.60 -6.99 5.68
CA VAL A 148 13.76 -5.56 5.38
C VAL A 148 12.41 -5.01 4.96
N VAL A 149 11.94 -3.99 5.68
CA VAL A 149 10.67 -3.31 5.42
C VAL A 149 10.93 -1.86 5.05
N LEU A 150 10.34 -1.41 3.95
CA LEU A 150 10.37 0.00 3.55
C LEU A 150 8.97 0.60 3.80
N PRO A 151 8.79 1.42 4.84
CA PRO A 151 7.50 2.07 5.10
C PRO A 151 7.23 3.18 4.08
N VAL A 152 5.96 3.33 3.70
CA VAL A 152 5.43 4.38 2.83
C VAL A 152 4.08 4.84 3.37
N HIS A 153 4.10 5.84 4.26
CA HIS A 153 2.91 6.25 5.02
C HIS A 153 2.29 5.06 5.76
N ASP A 154 1.08 4.63 5.38
CA ASP A 154 0.31 3.50 5.90
C ASP A 154 0.48 2.20 5.08
N SER A 155 1.42 2.18 4.13
CA SER A 155 1.80 0.97 3.39
C SER A 155 3.25 0.56 3.64
N PHE A 156 3.54 -0.72 3.37
CA PHE A 156 4.86 -1.32 3.60
C PHE A 156 5.30 -2.10 2.38
N ILE A 157 6.53 -1.87 1.94
CA ILE A 157 7.16 -2.61 0.85
C ILE A 157 8.11 -3.63 1.47
N VAL A 158 7.90 -4.91 1.14
CA VAL A 158 8.73 -6.03 1.57
C VAL A 158 9.07 -6.91 0.37
N ARG A 159 10.06 -7.80 0.51
CA ARG A 159 10.25 -8.86 -0.50
C ARG A 159 8.99 -9.71 -0.57
N ALA A 160 8.59 -10.15 -1.77
CA ALA A 160 7.37 -10.96 -1.96
C ALA A 160 7.34 -12.24 -1.11
N SER A 161 8.51 -12.79 -0.76
CA SER A 161 8.61 -13.95 0.14
C SER A 161 8.26 -13.66 1.60
N PHE A 162 8.03 -12.40 1.97
CA PHE A 162 7.59 -11.96 3.30
C PHE A 162 6.15 -11.38 3.25
N GLU A 163 5.40 -11.61 2.15
CA GLU A 163 4.04 -11.08 2.01
C GLU A 163 3.15 -11.60 3.14
N ASP A 164 3.09 -12.91 3.35
CA ASP A 164 2.22 -13.54 4.34
C ASP A 164 2.60 -13.11 5.77
N GLU A 165 3.90 -13.06 6.09
CA GLU A 165 4.37 -12.56 7.39
C GLU A 165 4.03 -11.09 7.61
N LEU A 166 4.09 -10.26 6.56
CA LEU A 166 3.70 -8.86 6.65
C LEU A 166 2.19 -8.74 6.92
N TYR A 167 1.36 -9.53 6.23
CA TYR A 167 -0.09 -9.58 6.48
C TYR A 167 -0.40 -9.98 7.92
N GLU A 168 0.22 -11.04 8.41
CA GLU A 168 0.07 -11.52 9.80
C GLU A 168 0.44 -10.41 10.79
N VAL A 169 1.62 -9.81 10.65
CA VAL A 169 2.09 -8.76 11.56
C VAL A 169 1.20 -7.51 11.50
N MET A 170 0.80 -7.06 10.31
CA MET A 170 -0.10 -5.91 10.15
C MET A 170 -1.47 -6.16 10.78
N GLU A 171 -2.02 -7.36 10.62
CA GLU A 171 -3.29 -7.76 11.23
C GLU A 171 -3.21 -7.81 12.75
N GLU A 172 -2.17 -8.45 13.30
CA GLU A 172 -1.95 -8.55 14.75
C GLU A 172 -1.79 -7.17 15.39
N VAL A 173 -0.92 -6.31 14.84
CA VAL A 173 -0.65 -4.98 15.39
C VAL A 173 -1.91 -4.12 15.36
N PHE A 174 -2.63 -4.12 14.23
CA PHE A 174 -3.86 -3.34 14.10
C PHE A 174 -4.96 -3.86 15.04
N SER A 175 -5.19 -5.17 15.06
CA SER A 175 -6.25 -5.79 15.88
C SER A 175 -5.97 -5.63 17.37
N LYS A 176 -4.71 -5.76 17.81
CA LYS A 176 -4.30 -5.52 19.19
C LYS A 176 -4.58 -4.08 19.62
N ARG A 177 -4.36 -3.11 18.75
CA ARG A 177 -4.50 -1.68 19.06
C ARG A 177 -5.95 -1.20 18.99
N TYR A 178 -6.74 -1.69 18.03
CA TYR A 178 -8.07 -1.16 17.73
C TYR A 178 -9.22 -2.14 17.99
N GLY A 179 -8.93 -3.40 18.35
CA GLY A 179 -9.94 -4.41 18.68
C GLY A 179 -10.78 -4.91 17.50
N ILE A 180 -10.44 -4.52 16.27
CA ILE A 180 -11.09 -4.98 15.03
C ILE A 180 -10.01 -5.33 13.99
N PRO A 181 -10.27 -6.27 13.06
CA PRO A 181 -9.32 -6.58 11.99
C PRO A 181 -9.21 -5.41 11.00
N PRO A 182 -8.02 -5.16 10.43
CA PRO A 182 -7.86 -4.21 9.34
C PRO A 182 -8.46 -4.76 8.04
N ALA A 183 -8.67 -3.86 7.07
CA ALA A 183 -8.72 -4.27 5.67
C ALA A 183 -7.39 -3.92 5.02
N MET A 184 -6.85 -4.82 4.19
CA MET A 184 -5.54 -4.67 3.57
C MET A 184 -5.62 -4.92 2.07
N LYS A 185 -4.69 -4.32 1.31
CA LYS A 185 -4.59 -4.51 -0.14
C LYS A 185 -3.13 -4.65 -0.57
N ALA A 186 -2.80 -5.76 -1.21
CA ALA A 186 -1.52 -5.93 -1.88
C ALA A 186 -1.51 -5.26 -3.26
N LYS A 187 -0.39 -4.61 -3.58
CA LYS A 187 -0.02 -4.14 -4.91
C LYS A 187 1.25 -4.90 -5.32
N ARG A 188 1.09 -5.86 -6.22
CA ARG A 188 2.20 -6.67 -6.73
C ARG A 188 2.96 -5.92 -7.84
N THR A 189 4.24 -6.24 -7.97
CA THR A 189 5.14 -5.67 -8.98
C THR A 189 4.86 -6.26 -10.38
N VAL A 190 5.20 -5.51 -11.44
CA VAL A 190 4.77 -5.74 -12.85
C VAL A 190 5.17 -7.11 -13.41
N LEU A 191 6.15 -7.79 -12.83
CA LEU A 191 6.61 -9.07 -13.36
C LEU A 191 5.63 -10.23 -13.07
N ASP A 192 4.73 -10.08 -12.08
CA ASP A 192 3.63 -11.03 -11.86
C ASP A 192 2.49 -10.85 -12.87
N SER A 193 2.29 -9.62 -13.39
CA SER A 193 1.26 -9.33 -14.40
C SER A 193 1.52 -10.04 -15.73
N LYS A 194 2.76 -10.50 -15.97
CA LYS A 194 3.11 -11.32 -17.14
C LYS A 194 2.98 -12.83 -16.91
N LYS A 195 2.70 -13.28 -15.68
CA LYS A 195 2.46 -14.70 -15.37
C LYS A 195 0.98 -15.08 -15.22
N VAL A 196 0.06 -14.12 -15.30
CA VAL A 196 -1.40 -14.37 -15.22
C VAL A 196 -2.12 -13.77 -16.44
N GLN A 197 -1.73 -14.24 -17.62
CA GLN A 197 -2.61 -14.36 -18.78
C GLN A 197 -2.23 -15.67 -19.51
N VAL A 198 -2.49 -16.79 -18.85
CA VAL A 198 -2.79 -18.02 -19.58
C VAL A 198 -4.31 -18.11 -19.51
N GLY A 199 -4.97 -17.65 -20.57
CA GLY A 199 -6.39 -17.88 -20.76
C GLY A 199 -6.64 -19.38 -20.84
N GLU A 200 -7.74 -19.82 -20.24
CA GLU A 200 -8.31 -21.15 -20.39
C GLU A 200 -8.83 -21.34 -21.82
N ASP A 201 -7.93 -21.45 -22.80
CA ASP A 201 -8.22 -21.90 -24.16
C ASP A 201 -6.90 -22.29 -24.85
N ASP A 202 -6.24 -23.35 -24.38
CA ASP A 202 -5.62 -24.37 -25.26
C ASP A 202 -5.09 -25.56 -24.44
N LEU A 203 -5.91 -26.61 -24.30
CA LEU A 203 -5.43 -27.93 -23.89
C LEU A 203 -4.75 -28.60 -25.10
N THR A 204 -3.57 -28.11 -25.50
CA THR A 204 -2.66 -28.90 -26.34
C THR A 204 -1.55 -29.49 -25.47
N VAL A 205 -1.60 -30.82 -25.36
CA VAL A 205 -0.64 -31.67 -24.65
C VAL A 205 0.79 -31.30 -25.05
N SER A 206 1.50 -30.60 -24.17
CA SER A 206 2.93 -30.37 -24.30
C SER A 206 3.66 -31.70 -24.11
N LYS A 207 4.15 -32.29 -25.19
CA LYS A 207 5.09 -33.41 -25.13
C LYS A 207 6.42 -32.92 -24.53
N PRO A 208 7.06 -33.67 -23.62
CA PRO A 208 8.36 -33.29 -23.08
C PRO A 208 9.39 -33.24 -24.22
N VAL A 209 10.12 -32.13 -24.28
CA VAL A 209 11.30 -31.97 -25.14
C VAL A 209 12.38 -32.94 -24.66
N ASN A 210 13.06 -33.58 -25.60
CA ASN A 210 14.01 -34.68 -25.46
C ASN A 210 14.83 -34.65 -24.14
N PRO A 211 14.80 -35.71 -23.30
CA PRO A 211 15.55 -35.77 -22.04
C PRO A 211 17.06 -35.97 -22.21
N ASP A 212 17.56 -36.09 -23.44
CA ASP A 212 18.98 -36.31 -23.69
C ASP A 212 19.79 -34.99 -23.65
N LEU A 213 20.42 -34.74 -22.50
CA LEU A 213 21.33 -33.61 -22.28
C LEU A 213 22.47 -33.54 -23.31
N SER A 214 22.88 -34.68 -23.89
CA SER A 214 24.02 -34.72 -24.81
C SER A 214 23.72 -34.06 -26.16
N GLU A 215 22.45 -34.01 -26.57
CA GLU A 215 22.01 -33.33 -27.80
C GLU A 215 21.93 -31.81 -27.59
N LEU A 216 21.46 -31.35 -26.42
CA LEU A 216 21.40 -29.93 -26.05
C LEU A 216 22.79 -29.28 -25.93
N ILE A 217 23.80 -30.03 -25.51
CA ILE A 217 25.17 -29.54 -25.37
C ILE A 217 25.86 -29.38 -26.73
N LYS A 218 25.54 -30.23 -27.72
CA LYS A 218 26.10 -30.12 -29.08
C LYS A 218 25.73 -28.79 -29.76
N ASP A 219 24.52 -28.30 -29.51
CA ASP A 219 24.07 -27.02 -30.07
C ASP A 219 24.71 -25.80 -29.39
N LEU A 220 25.12 -25.93 -28.13
CA LEU A 220 25.82 -24.87 -27.38
C LEU A 220 27.25 -24.63 -27.88
N GLU A 221 27.93 -25.64 -28.42
CA GLU A 221 29.28 -25.48 -29.01
C GLU A 221 29.27 -24.57 -30.24
N LYS A 222 28.14 -24.51 -30.97
CA LYS A 222 27.95 -23.62 -32.13
C LYS A 222 27.92 -22.13 -31.76
N TYR A 223 27.64 -21.81 -30.50
CA TYR A 223 27.57 -20.44 -29.98
C TYR A 223 28.84 -20.00 -29.23
N SER A 224 29.89 -20.82 -29.22
CA SER A 224 31.21 -20.45 -28.66
C SER A 224 31.97 -19.51 -29.62
N ILE A 225 31.62 -18.22 -29.60
CA ILE A 225 32.44 -17.17 -30.21
C ILE A 225 33.69 -16.94 -29.35
N SER A 226 34.81 -17.50 -29.80
CA SER A 226 36.20 -17.06 -29.62
C SER A 226 36.62 -16.41 -28.28
N ARG A 227 37.19 -17.20 -27.36
CA ARG A 227 38.26 -16.71 -26.47
C ARG A 227 39.55 -16.54 -27.28
N LYS A 228 39.74 -15.35 -27.87
CA LYS A 228 41.03 -14.84 -28.32
C LYS A 228 41.17 -13.36 -27.94
N ILE A 229 41.07 -13.05 -26.66
CA ILE A 229 41.52 -11.77 -26.09
C ILE A 229 42.13 -12.07 -24.73
N PHE A 230 43.31 -12.69 -24.69
CA PHE A 230 44.37 -12.44 -23.71
C PHE A 230 45.60 -13.17 -24.26
N GLY A 231 46.62 -12.39 -24.62
CA GLY A 231 47.78 -12.85 -25.37
C GLY A 231 48.70 -13.75 -24.55
N GLU A 232 49.18 -14.80 -25.20
CA GLU A 232 50.49 -15.36 -24.90
C GLU A 232 51.58 -14.44 -25.48
N LYS A 233 52.51 -14.02 -24.63
CA LYS A 233 53.95 -13.94 -24.91
C LYS A 233 54.68 -14.19 -23.58
N CYS A 234 55.34 -15.35 -23.48
CA CYS A 234 56.80 -15.56 -23.36
C CYS A 234 57.46 -14.77 -22.21
N ILE A 235 58.17 -15.36 -21.25
CA ILE A 235 59.06 -16.55 -21.23
C ILE A 235 58.85 -17.28 -19.89
#